data_AF-A0A3A8M2J2-F1
#
_entry.id   AF-A0A3A8M2J2-F1
#
_cell.length_a   1.000
_cell.length_b   1.000
_cell.length_c   1.000
_cell.angle_alpha   90.00
_cell.angle_beta   90.00
_cell.angle_gamma   90.00
#
_symmetry.space_group_name_H-M   'P 1'
#
loop_
_entity.id
_entity.type
_entity.pdbx_description
1 polymer ?
#
loop_
_entity_poly.entity_id
_entity_poly.type
_entity_poly.pdbx_seq_one_letter_code
_entity_poly.pdbx_strand_id
1 'polypeptide(L)'
;MFTLKSRLPNSLVGADPDVIIQAAKALSSDRSTTATLLGLLQSERRVETRQGLLYALCWHGDLGTWDVMVHILADPREAPQVRGQAAEGLSYLFMSVRTDSPEFDGAVHALREALNDPSPEVRYCAVNALGSTGHPPLIPVLQEMRGDRTPIPGWVGTVSEEASRAIEALEGLHRMRLKNGR
;
A
#
# COMPACT_ATOMS: atom_id res chain seq x y z
N MET A 1 28.48 -16.30 13.77
CA MET A 1 28.84 -14.87 13.73
C MET A 1 27.61 -14.12 13.21
N PHE A 2 26.75 -13.65 14.11
CA PHE A 2 25.52 -12.93 13.75
C PHE A 2 25.90 -11.51 13.30
N THR A 3 25.78 -11.21 12.02
CA THR A 3 26.06 -9.89 11.46
C THR A 3 25.00 -8.88 11.90
N LEU A 4 25.35 -7.59 11.99
CA LEU A 4 24.41 -6.50 12.35
C LEU A 4 23.08 -6.57 11.57
N LYS A 5 23.11 -7.06 10.31
CA LYS A 5 21.92 -7.26 9.46
C LYS A 5 20.87 -8.20 10.07
N SER A 6 21.29 -9.23 10.81
CA SER A 6 20.38 -10.20 11.43
C SER A 6 19.55 -9.62 12.59
N ARG A 7 19.97 -8.50 13.17
CA ARG A 7 19.27 -7.84 14.30
C ARG A 7 18.42 -6.65 13.88
N LEU A 8 18.60 -6.15 12.66
CA LEU A 8 17.92 -4.97 12.14
C LEU A 8 16.38 -5.12 12.04
N PRO A 9 15.82 -6.30 11.71
CA PRO A 9 14.37 -6.49 11.81
C PRO A 9 13.83 -6.26 13.24
N ASN A 10 14.60 -6.62 14.27
CA ASN A 10 14.19 -6.45 15.66
C ASN A 10 14.29 -4.99 16.15
N SER A 11 15.03 -4.11 15.46
CA SER A 11 15.05 -2.68 15.83
C SER A 11 13.77 -1.95 15.45
N LEU A 12 12.86 -2.58 14.70
CA LEU A 12 11.51 -2.07 14.47
C LEU A 12 10.60 -2.29 15.70
N VAL A 13 10.91 -3.25 16.56
CA VAL A 13 10.05 -3.71 17.65
C VAL A 13 10.25 -2.89 18.91
N GLY A 14 9.24 -2.14 19.33
CA GLY A 14 9.25 -1.39 20.60
C GLY A 14 10.28 -0.27 20.68
N ALA A 15 10.78 0.18 19.53
CA ALA A 15 11.71 1.30 19.42
C ALA A 15 10.97 2.64 19.29
N ASP A 16 11.72 3.72 19.48
CA ASP A 16 11.25 5.09 19.21
C ASP A 16 10.91 5.27 17.71
N PRO A 17 9.87 6.05 17.34
CA PRO A 17 9.50 6.34 15.95
C PRO A 17 10.66 6.63 14.99
N ASP A 18 11.67 7.40 15.42
CA ASP A 18 12.81 7.71 14.55
C ASP A 18 13.64 6.48 14.19
N VAL A 19 13.84 5.58 15.15
CA VAL A 19 14.56 4.31 14.96
C VAL A 19 13.78 3.39 14.02
N ILE A 20 12.45 3.35 14.18
CA ILE A 20 11.57 2.56 13.32
C ILE A 20 11.69 3.04 11.86
N ILE A 21 11.64 4.35 11.62
CA ILE A 21 11.74 4.93 10.28
C ILE A 21 13.09 4.58 9.64
N GLN A 22 14.20 4.73 10.37
CA GLN A 22 15.53 4.43 9.82
C GLN A 22 15.70 2.94 9.54
N ALA A 23 15.24 2.07 10.43
CA ALA A 23 15.29 0.63 10.23
C ALA A 23 14.43 0.21 9.04
N ALA A 24 13.21 0.74 8.91
CA ALA A 24 12.31 0.44 7.80
C ALA A 24 12.92 0.84 6.45
N LYS A 25 13.52 2.03 6.36
CA LYS A 25 14.24 2.49 5.16
C LYS A 25 15.45 1.63 4.82
N ALA A 26 16.21 1.20 5.83
CA ALA A 26 17.36 0.32 5.60
C ALA A 26 16.94 -1.07 5.11
N LEU A 27 15.81 -1.58 5.63
CA LEU A 27 15.26 -2.88 5.28
C LEU A 27 14.53 -2.90 3.93
N SER A 28 14.02 -1.77 3.45
CA SER A 28 13.21 -1.70 2.23
C SER A 28 13.92 -2.18 0.95
N SER A 29 15.25 -2.17 0.94
CA SER A 29 16.06 -2.70 -0.17
C SER A 29 16.53 -4.14 0.04
N ASP A 30 16.35 -4.70 1.25
CA ASP A 30 16.82 -6.04 1.60
C ASP A 30 15.68 -7.07 1.52
N ARG A 31 15.38 -7.48 0.28
CA ARG A 31 14.34 -8.48 -0.02
C ARG A 31 14.55 -9.84 0.65
N SER A 32 15.77 -10.14 1.14
CA SER A 32 16.01 -11.37 1.91
C SER A 32 15.26 -11.38 3.25
N THR A 33 14.78 -10.22 3.70
CA THR A 33 14.08 -10.05 4.97
C THR A 33 12.56 -10.23 4.87
N THR A 34 11.97 -10.39 3.68
CA THR A 34 10.50 -10.46 3.49
C THR A 34 9.83 -11.43 4.46
N ALA A 35 10.30 -12.69 4.51
CA ALA A 35 9.69 -13.71 5.38
C ALA A 35 9.77 -13.34 6.87
N THR A 36 10.89 -12.76 7.31
CA THR A 36 11.08 -12.29 8.68
C THR A 36 10.14 -11.14 9.01
N LEU A 37 10.03 -10.15 8.13
CA LEU A 37 9.17 -8.98 8.33
C LEU A 37 7.69 -9.37 8.34
N LEU A 38 7.28 -10.34 7.52
CA LEU A 38 5.92 -10.90 7.56
C LEU A 38 5.62 -11.57 8.91
N GLY A 39 6.56 -12.36 9.45
CA GLY A 39 6.42 -12.97 10.78
C GLY A 39 6.30 -11.94 11.91
N LEU A 40 7.10 -10.87 11.86
CA LEU A 40 6.99 -9.75 12.79
C LEU A 40 5.65 -9.03 12.66
N LEU A 41 5.21 -8.76 11.42
CA LEU A 41 3.93 -8.09 11.16
C LEU A 41 2.73 -8.87 11.71
N GLN A 42 2.78 -10.20 11.78
CA GLN A 42 1.70 -11.00 12.37
C GLN A 42 1.61 -10.88 13.89
N SER A 43 2.75 -10.69 14.56
CA SER A 43 2.82 -10.68 16.03
C SER A 43 2.74 -9.27 16.62
N GLU A 44 3.21 -8.27 15.88
CA GLU A 44 3.30 -6.88 16.35
C GLU A 44 1.95 -6.18 16.42
N ARG A 45 1.77 -5.39 17.49
CA ARG A 45 0.51 -4.68 17.79
C ARG A 45 0.68 -3.17 17.80
N ARG A 46 1.90 -2.66 17.95
CA ARG A 46 2.18 -1.22 17.95
C ARG A 46 2.02 -0.67 16.54
N VAL A 47 1.28 0.43 16.42
CA VAL A 47 0.91 1.01 15.12
C VAL A 47 2.15 1.39 14.32
N GLU A 48 3.10 2.06 14.97
CA GLU A 48 4.32 2.57 14.36
C GLU A 48 5.21 1.42 13.85
N THR A 49 5.35 0.35 14.65
CA THR A 49 6.09 -0.84 14.25
C THR A 49 5.44 -1.53 13.06
N ARG A 50 4.11 -1.74 13.10
CA ARG A 50 3.36 -2.35 11.99
C ARG A 50 3.49 -1.54 10.71
N GLN A 51 3.37 -0.22 10.80
CA GLN A 51 3.55 0.69 9.67
C GLN A 51 4.97 0.60 9.11
N GLY A 52 6.02 0.64 9.96
CA GLY A 52 7.41 0.54 9.51
C GLY A 52 7.74 -0.80 8.84
N LEU A 53 7.22 -1.91 9.39
CA LEU A 53 7.33 -3.24 8.77
C LEU A 53 6.68 -3.25 7.39
N LEU A 54 5.46 -2.72 7.29
CA LEU A 54 4.70 -2.71 6.05
C LEU A 54 5.32 -1.77 5.01
N TYR A 55 5.83 -0.61 5.42
CA TYR A 55 6.60 0.29 4.57
C TYR A 55 7.75 -0.45 3.91
N ALA A 56 8.60 -1.15 4.68
CA ALA A 56 9.72 -1.90 4.13
C ALA A 56 9.25 -2.94 3.09
N LEU A 57 8.20 -3.70 3.43
CA LEU A 57 7.62 -4.72 2.55
C LEU A 57 7.08 -4.15 1.23
N CYS A 58 6.55 -2.92 1.21
CA CYS A 58 6.04 -2.28 -0.02
C CYS A 58 7.12 -2.20 -1.12
N TRP A 59 8.37 -1.97 -0.73
CA TRP A 59 9.50 -1.82 -1.67
C TRP A 59 10.10 -3.15 -2.13
N HIS A 60 9.70 -4.27 -1.51
CA HIS A 60 10.25 -5.57 -1.87
C HIS A 60 9.71 -6.07 -3.22
N GLY A 61 8.53 -5.58 -3.64
CA GLY A 61 7.90 -6.00 -4.90
C GLY A 61 7.55 -7.48 -4.94
N ASP A 62 7.34 -8.08 -3.76
CA ASP A 62 7.05 -9.50 -3.60
C ASP A 62 5.53 -9.74 -3.61
N LEU A 63 5.02 -10.40 -4.65
CA LEU A 63 3.60 -10.77 -4.76
C LEU A 63 3.13 -11.66 -3.61
N GLY A 64 4.02 -12.36 -2.90
CA GLY A 64 3.67 -13.10 -1.68
C GLY A 64 3.16 -12.21 -0.54
N THR A 65 3.29 -10.89 -0.65
CA THR A 65 2.73 -9.92 0.30
C THR A 65 1.31 -9.45 -0.05
N TRP A 66 0.79 -9.84 -1.21
CA TRP A 66 -0.51 -9.38 -1.73
C TRP A 66 -1.66 -9.65 -0.75
N ASP A 67 -1.84 -10.91 -0.36
CA ASP A 67 -2.98 -11.31 0.47
C ASP A 67 -2.96 -10.63 1.85
N VAL A 68 -1.77 -10.46 2.44
CA VAL A 68 -1.65 -9.78 3.73
C VAL A 68 -1.97 -8.28 3.61
N MET A 69 -1.58 -7.63 2.50
CA MET A 69 -1.92 -6.23 2.25
C MET A 69 -3.44 -6.05 2.05
N VAL A 70 -4.09 -6.92 1.27
CA VAL A 70 -5.55 -6.90 1.10
C VAL A 70 -6.25 -7.12 2.44
N HIS A 71 -5.79 -8.08 3.24
CA HIS A 71 -6.38 -8.36 4.55
C HIS A 71 -6.24 -7.19 5.54
N ILE A 72 -5.06 -6.56 5.60
CA ILE A 72 -4.81 -5.40 6.46
C ILE A 72 -5.68 -4.21 6.03
N LEU A 73 -5.77 -3.93 4.73
CA LEU A 73 -6.61 -2.86 4.20
C LEU A 73 -8.08 -3.05 4.58
N ALA A 74 -8.57 -4.29 4.55
CA ALA A 74 -9.96 -4.62 4.85
C ALA A 74 -10.28 -4.73 6.34
N ASP A 75 -9.31 -4.70 7.26
CA ASP A 75 -9.56 -4.83 8.70
C ASP A 75 -9.88 -3.46 9.33
N PRO A 76 -11.15 -3.17 9.71
CA PRO A 76 -11.51 -1.90 10.32
C PRO A 76 -10.87 -1.67 11.71
N ARG A 77 -10.31 -2.73 12.32
CA ARG A 77 -9.63 -2.64 13.63
C ARG A 77 -8.16 -2.23 13.49
N GLU A 78 -7.59 -2.31 12.29
CA GLU A 78 -6.24 -1.80 12.06
C GLU A 78 -6.18 -0.28 12.22
N ALA A 79 -5.00 0.25 12.50
CA ALA A 79 -4.84 1.70 12.52
C ALA A 79 -4.93 2.26 11.08
N PRO A 80 -5.52 3.46 10.88
CA PRO A 80 -5.65 4.05 9.55
C PRO A 80 -4.32 4.16 8.78
N GLN A 81 -3.22 4.50 9.47
CA GLN A 81 -1.89 4.60 8.86
C GLN A 81 -1.40 3.24 8.34
N VAL A 82 -1.74 2.15 9.01
CA VAL A 82 -1.38 0.78 8.60
C VAL A 82 -2.24 0.34 7.41
N ARG A 83 -3.54 0.66 7.42
CA ARG A 83 -4.43 0.42 6.26
C ARG A 83 -3.99 1.20 5.03
N GLY A 84 -3.69 2.50 5.19
CA GLY A 84 -3.20 3.37 4.12
C GLY A 84 -1.90 2.86 3.52
N GLN A 85 -0.96 2.44 4.37
CA GLN A 85 0.29 1.82 3.94
C GLN A 85 0.08 0.50 3.18
N ALA A 86 -0.95 -0.29 3.54
CA ALA A 86 -1.31 -1.49 2.80
C ALA A 86 -1.84 -1.19 1.39
N ALA A 87 -2.70 -0.17 1.26
CA ALA A 87 -3.17 0.30 -0.04
C ALA A 87 -2.01 0.81 -0.91
N GLU A 88 -1.09 1.59 -0.33
CA GLU A 88 0.13 2.01 -1.03
C GLU A 88 0.98 0.81 -1.50
N GLY A 89 1.15 -0.21 -0.65
CA GLY A 89 1.84 -1.45 -1.02
C GLY A 89 1.23 -2.15 -2.23
N LEU A 90 -0.11 -2.26 -2.26
CA LEU A 90 -0.84 -2.84 -3.40
C LEU A 90 -0.60 -2.04 -4.69
N SER A 91 -0.50 -0.70 -4.59
CA SER A 91 -0.25 0.16 -5.76
C SER A 91 0.98 -0.27 -6.57
N TYR A 92 2.06 -0.68 -5.89
CA TYR A 92 3.31 -1.11 -6.52
C TYR A 92 3.24 -2.50 -7.14
N LEU A 93 2.27 -3.33 -6.71
CA LEU A 93 2.14 -4.72 -7.11
C LEU A 93 1.18 -4.93 -8.28
N PHE A 94 0.24 -4.00 -8.53
CA PHE A 94 -0.82 -4.19 -9.52
C PHE A 94 -0.32 -4.54 -10.92
N MET A 95 0.79 -3.96 -11.38
CA MET A 95 1.36 -4.28 -12.70
C MET A 95 1.83 -5.73 -12.85
N SER A 96 2.04 -6.43 -11.74
CA SER A 96 2.41 -7.85 -11.69
C SER A 96 1.20 -8.79 -11.60
N VAL A 97 -0.01 -8.25 -11.45
CA VAL A 97 -1.27 -9.01 -11.39
C VAL A 97 -2.08 -8.81 -12.67
N ARG A 98 -2.73 -9.87 -13.15
CA ARG A 98 -3.61 -9.81 -14.33
C ARG A 98 -4.95 -9.19 -13.95
N THR A 99 -5.53 -8.37 -14.83
CA THR A 99 -6.81 -7.69 -14.54
C THR A 99 -8.04 -8.59 -14.61
N ASP A 100 -7.89 -9.84 -15.09
CA ASP A 100 -8.96 -10.84 -15.20
C ASP A 100 -8.87 -11.93 -14.12
N SER A 101 -8.07 -11.70 -13.06
CA SER A 101 -7.84 -12.69 -12.01
C SER A 101 -8.69 -12.43 -10.77
N PRO A 102 -9.10 -13.48 -10.03
CA PRO A 102 -9.83 -13.33 -8.78
C PRO A 102 -9.08 -12.50 -7.73
N GLU A 103 -7.74 -12.57 -7.71
CA GLU A 103 -6.90 -11.80 -6.79
C GLU A 103 -7.00 -10.30 -7.09
N PHE A 104 -7.05 -9.93 -8.37
CA PHE A 104 -7.27 -8.54 -8.80
C PHE A 104 -8.66 -8.06 -8.36
N ASP A 105 -9.70 -8.84 -8.63
CA ASP A 105 -11.07 -8.50 -8.25
C ASP A 105 -11.22 -8.32 -6.73
N GLY A 106 -10.62 -9.21 -5.94
CA GLY A 106 -10.61 -9.12 -4.48
C GLY A 106 -9.93 -7.85 -3.96
N ALA A 107 -8.77 -7.49 -4.51
CA ALA A 107 -8.06 -6.27 -4.13
C ALA A 107 -8.81 -5.00 -4.56
N VAL A 108 -9.38 -4.98 -5.78
CA VAL A 108 -10.21 -3.87 -6.26
C VAL A 108 -11.44 -3.70 -5.38
N HIS A 109 -12.10 -4.78 -4.96
CA HIS A 109 -13.22 -4.73 -4.03
C HIS A 109 -12.79 -4.09 -2.70
N ALA A 110 -11.70 -4.56 -2.07
CA ALA A 110 -11.20 -4.01 -0.82
C ALA A 110 -10.84 -2.51 -0.95
N LEU A 111 -10.21 -2.11 -2.06
CA LEU A 111 -9.87 -0.71 -2.33
C LEU A 111 -11.11 0.18 -2.52
N ARG A 112 -12.16 -0.33 -3.18
CA ARG A 112 -13.43 0.40 -3.33
C ARG A 112 -14.11 0.64 -2.00
N GLU A 113 -14.09 -0.34 -1.10
CA GLU A 113 -14.57 -0.15 0.28
C GLU A 113 -13.74 0.89 1.02
N ALA A 114 -12.40 0.87 0.84
CA ALA A 114 -11.49 1.82 1.45
C ALA A 114 -11.68 3.27 0.97
N LEU A 115 -12.34 3.52 -0.17
CA LEU A 115 -12.76 4.85 -0.60
C LEU A 115 -13.80 5.49 0.33
N ASN A 116 -14.43 4.71 1.21
CA ASN A 116 -15.37 5.20 2.22
C ASN A 116 -14.76 5.22 3.63
N ASP A 117 -13.45 4.98 3.77
CA ASP A 117 -12.78 4.98 5.06
C ASP A 117 -12.91 6.36 5.73
N PRO A 118 -13.18 6.43 7.06
CA PRO A 118 -13.24 7.70 7.77
C PRO A 118 -11.94 8.52 7.66
N SER A 119 -10.80 7.85 7.52
CA SER A 119 -9.50 8.49 7.38
C SER A 119 -9.27 8.97 5.94
N PRO A 120 -8.99 10.27 5.72
CA PRO A 120 -8.64 10.77 4.39
C PRO A 120 -7.32 10.19 3.85
N GLU A 121 -6.40 9.77 4.73
CA GLU A 121 -5.16 9.10 4.33
C GLU A 121 -5.44 7.76 3.65
N VAL A 122 -6.35 6.95 4.22
CA VAL A 122 -6.73 5.65 3.63
C VAL A 122 -7.42 5.85 2.28
N ARG A 123 -8.35 6.81 2.18
CA ARG A 123 -9.02 7.14 0.93
C ARG A 123 -8.04 7.60 -0.15
N TYR A 124 -7.08 8.44 0.21
CA TYR A 124 -6.02 8.90 -0.70
C TYR A 124 -5.19 7.72 -1.24
N CYS A 125 -4.70 6.85 -0.35
CA CYS A 125 -3.91 5.69 -0.76
C CYS A 125 -4.74 4.71 -1.60
N ALA A 126 -6.03 4.55 -1.30
CA ALA A 126 -6.93 3.72 -2.09
C ALA A 126 -7.13 4.28 -3.52
N VAL A 127 -7.33 5.59 -3.65
CA VAL A 127 -7.38 6.28 -4.95
C VAL A 127 -6.09 6.08 -5.73
N ASN A 128 -4.94 6.27 -5.09
CA ASN A 128 -3.64 6.05 -5.72
C ASN A 128 -3.48 4.61 -6.23
N ALA A 129 -3.80 3.62 -5.39
CA ALA A 129 -3.69 2.21 -5.74
C ALA A 129 -4.63 1.80 -6.88
N LEU A 130 -5.87 2.30 -6.89
CA LEU A 130 -6.80 2.12 -8.00
C LEU A 130 -6.29 2.75 -9.30
N GLY A 131 -5.64 3.92 -9.22
CA GLY A 131 -4.94 4.53 -10.35
C GLY A 131 -3.81 3.64 -10.89
N SER A 132 -3.06 3.00 -10.00
CA SER A 132 -1.96 2.10 -10.34
C SER A 132 -2.40 0.76 -10.96
N THR A 133 -3.70 0.49 -11.07
CA THR A 133 -4.21 -0.74 -11.69
C THR A 133 -3.98 -0.79 -13.20
N GLY A 134 -4.01 0.36 -13.87
CA GLY A 134 -4.09 0.42 -15.34
C GLY A 134 -5.36 -0.20 -15.92
N HIS A 135 -6.46 -0.24 -15.16
CA HIS A 135 -7.73 -0.87 -15.55
C HIS A 135 -8.82 0.19 -15.83
N PRO A 136 -9.06 0.55 -17.12
CA PRO A 136 -9.98 1.64 -17.51
C PRO A 136 -11.38 1.62 -16.88
N PRO A 137 -12.01 0.46 -16.61
CA PRO A 137 -13.30 0.42 -15.91
C PRO A 137 -13.33 1.08 -14.52
N LEU A 138 -12.18 1.37 -13.90
CA LEU A 138 -12.10 2.08 -12.61
C LEU A 138 -12.10 3.62 -12.75
N ILE A 139 -12.03 4.16 -13.96
CA ILE A 139 -12.05 5.61 -14.18
C ILE A 139 -13.30 6.29 -13.58
N PRO A 140 -14.54 5.77 -13.75
CA PRO A 140 -15.72 6.39 -13.12
C PRO A 140 -15.62 6.45 -11.59
N VAL A 141 -15.08 5.41 -10.95
CA VAL A 141 -14.87 5.36 -9.50
C VAL A 141 -13.90 6.46 -9.06
N LEU A 142 -12.79 6.66 -9.80
CA LEU A 142 -11.84 7.73 -9.51
C LEU A 142 -12.45 9.12 -9.76
N GLN A 143 -13.33 9.27 -10.75
CA GLN A 143 -14.01 10.54 -11.02
C GLN A 143 -14.91 10.97 -9.86
N GLU A 144 -15.59 10.03 -9.20
CA GLU A 144 -16.41 10.30 -8.00
C GLU A 144 -15.56 10.91 -6.86
N MET A 145 -14.32 10.43 -6.70
CA MET A 145 -13.41 10.90 -5.66
C MET A 145 -12.91 12.34 -5.86
N ARG A 146 -13.17 12.96 -7.02
CA ARG A 146 -12.90 14.40 -7.24
C ARG A 146 -13.79 15.32 -6.40
N GLY A 147 -14.86 14.79 -5.79
CA GLY A 147 -15.67 15.51 -4.81
C GLY A 147 -15.03 15.58 -3.43
N ASP A 148 -14.10 14.68 -3.09
CA ASP A 148 -13.48 14.63 -1.76
C ASP A 148 -12.32 15.62 -1.65
N ARG A 149 -12.62 16.80 -1.13
CA ARG A 149 -11.64 17.89 -0.94
C ARG A 149 -10.99 17.86 0.44
N THR A 150 -11.09 16.74 1.16
CA THR A 150 -10.53 16.63 2.52
C THR A 150 -9.00 16.74 2.46
N PRO A 151 -8.40 17.70 3.18
CA PRO A 151 -6.95 17.78 3.29
C PRO A 151 -6.42 16.62 4.14
N ILE A 152 -5.22 16.15 3.81
CA ILE A 152 -4.57 15.07 4.56
C ILE A 152 -3.52 15.70 5.48
N PRO A 153 -3.65 15.58 6.81
CA PRO A 153 -2.70 16.18 7.74
C PRO A 153 -1.26 15.73 7.47
N GLY A 154 -0.35 16.70 7.31
CA GLY A 154 1.07 16.45 7.06
C GLY A 154 1.43 16.12 5.61
N TRP A 155 0.45 16.06 4.69
CA TRP A 155 0.66 15.76 3.28
C TRP A 155 0.30 16.99 2.44
N VAL A 156 0.92 17.10 1.27
CA VAL A 156 0.60 18.16 0.31
C VAL A 156 -0.47 17.66 -0.65
N GLY A 157 -1.72 18.07 -0.42
CA GLY A 157 -2.83 17.88 -1.35
C GLY A 157 -4.10 17.31 -0.72
N THR A 158 -5.03 16.91 -1.58
CA THR A 158 -6.34 16.33 -1.20
C THR A 158 -6.62 15.04 -1.97
N VAL A 159 -7.60 14.27 -1.51
CA VAL A 159 -8.10 13.08 -2.23
C VAL A 159 -8.57 13.45 -3.64
N SER A 160 -9.20 14.62 -3.81
CA SER A 160 -9.65 15.13 -5.11
C SER A 160 -8.51 15.40 -6.10
N GLU A 161 -7.39 15.92 -5.62
CA GLU A 161 -6.21 16.14 -6.46
C GLU A 161 -5.58 14.82 -6.86
N GLU A 162 -5.49 13.87 -5.92
CA GLU A 162 -4.99 12.53 -6.19
C GLU A 162 -5.88 11.78 -7.17
N ALA A 163 -7.20 11.92 -7.08
CA ALA A 163 -8.12 11.32 -8.03
C ALA A 163 -7.85 11.77 -9.47
N SER A 164 -7.48 13.05 -9.64
CA SER A 164 -7.11 13.58 -10.95
C SER A 164 -5.80 12.95 -11.45
N ARG A 165 -4.77 12.85 -10.59
CA ARG A 165 -3.49 12.19 -10.92
C ARG A 165 -3.65 10.69 -11.19
N ALA A 166 -4.49 10.01 -10.41
CA ALA A 166 -4.74 8.58 -10.51
C ALA A 166 -5.40 8.22 -11.85
N ILE A 167 -6.29 9.06 -12.38
CA ILE A 167 -6.89 8.86 -13.72
C ILE A 167 -5.79 8.93 -14.80
N GLU A 168 -4.93 9.96 -14.75
CA GLU A 168 -3.83 10.11 -15.71
C GLU A 168 -2.85 8.92 -15.63
N ALA A 169 -2.50 8.50 -14.42
CA ALA A 169 -1.63 7.34 -14.18
C ALA A 169 -2.26 6.06 -14.72
N LEU A 170 -3.55 5.83 -14.46
CA LEU A 170 -4.29 4.67 -14.91
C LEU A 170 -4.29 4.55 -16.43
N GLU A 171 -4.57 5.64 -17.15
CA GLU A 171 -4.53 5.64 -18.61
C GLU A 171 -3.12 5.34 -19.14
N GLY A 172 -2.09 5.90 -18.49
CA GLY A 172 -0.68 5.61 -18.79
C GLY A 172 -0.34 4.14 -18.64
N LEU A 173 -0.70 3.54 -17.50
CA LEU A 173 -0.44 2.15 -17.18
C LEU A 173 -1.28 1.20 -18.04
N HIS A 174 -2.50 1.57 -18.40
CA HIS A 174 -3.31 0.81 -19.35
C HIS A 174 -2.60 0.66 -20.70
N ARG A 175 -2.04 1.75 -21.24
CA ARG A 175 -1.23 1.68 -22.46
C ARG A 175 -0.01 0.78 -22.30
N MET A 176 0.60 0.73 -21.11
CA MET A 176 1.72 -0.17 -20.83
C MET A 176 1.28 -1.64 -20.78
N ARG A 177 0.13 -1.95 -20.15
CA ARG A 177 -0.44 -3.31 -20.12
C ARG A 177 -0.70 -3.85 -21.52
N LEU A 178 -1.34 -3.06 -22.40
CA LEU A 178 -1.59 -3.43 -23.79
C LEU A 178 -0.29 -3.76 -24.56
N LYS A 179 0.77 -2.97 -24.35
CA LYS A 179 2.09 -3.24 -24.97
C LYS A 179 2.73 -4.53 -24.47
N ASN A 180 2.45 -4.90 -23.23
CA ASN A 180 3.02 -6.08 -22.57
C ASN A 180 2.16 -7.34 -22.72
N GLY A 181 1.03 -7.27 -23.45
CA GLY A 181 0.10 -8.38 -23.63
C GLY A 181 -0.58 -8.82 -22.31
N ARG A 182 -0.75 -7.89 -21.37
CA ARG A 182 -1.36 -8.10 -20.05
C ARG A 182 -2.68 -7.37 -19.91
#